data_AF-A0A1I9XYD9-F1
#
_entry.id   AF-A0A1I9XYD9-F1
#
_cell.length_a   1.000
_cell.length_b   1.000
_cell.length_c   1.000
_cell.angle_alpha   90.00
_cell.angle_beta   90.00
_cell.angle_gamma   90.00
#
_symmetry.space_group_name_H-M   'P 1'
#
loop_
_entity.id
_entity.type
_entity.pdbx_description
1 polymer ?
#
loop_
_entity_poly.entity_id
_entity_poly.type
_entity_poly.pdbx_seq_one_letter_code
_entity_poly.pdbx_strand_id
1 'polypeptide(L)'
;MSINTKLKKLEDKAMAKGEYAVAAAAAHLLHDIGCVDKQINLVGALHEVGYLQNSFSPYWKEFRTDESAWIERCLARLVTADHDYWALAALLGCNGPTTISIAIGQGFKSAATRLYERFDKPKVHVDTLYLTANGEVLLPILEVGYDIKDMKTVDMGRARALSLKNKQWKPGDRMGDGGLSLSMQAKLPHGAWRSVWTAFKTWDA
;
A
#
# COMPACT_ATOMS: atom_id res chain seq x y z
N MET A 1 -19.23 7.67 -21.17
CA MET A 1 -18.08 8.58 -21.37
C MET A 1 -16.82 7.73 -21.34
N SER A 2 -15.99 7.79 -22.37
CA SER A 2 -14.77 6.97 -22.45
C SER A 2 -13.74 7.39 -21.39
N ILE A 3 -12.82 6.49 -21.04
CA ILE A 3 -11.74 6.78 -20.10
C ILE A 3 -10.89 7.98 -20.54
N ASN A 4 -10.65 8.13 -21.84
CA ASN A 4 -9.90 9.26 -22.40
C ASN A 4 -10.55 10.59 -22.05
N THR A 5 -11.87 10.69 -22.22
CA THR A 5 -12.60 11.91 -21.87
C THR A 5 -12.60 12.15 -20.35
N LYS A 6 -12.69 11.10 -19.53
CA LYS A 6 -12.58 11.23 -18.06
C LYS A 6 -11.19 11.71 -17.63
N LEU A 7 -10.14 11.18 -18.26
CA LEU A 7 -8.74 11.51 -17.97
C LEU A 7 -8.40 12.93 -18.39
N LYS A 8 -8.83 13.36 -19.59
CA LYS A 8 -8.59 14.74 -20.04
C LYS A 8 -9.28 15.76 -19.14
N LYS A 9 -10.54 15.49 -18.76
CA LYS A 9 -11.24 16.33 -17.77
C LYS A 9 -10.56 16.35 -16.41
N LEU A 10 -10.00 15.23 -15.97
CA LEU A 10 -9.26 15.15 -14.71
C LEU A 10 -7.98 15.97 -14.77
N GLU A 11 -7.21 15.84 -15.86
CA GLU A 11 -6.00 16.62 -16.12
C GLU A 11 -6.29 18.13 -16.03
N ASP A 12 -7.26 18.61 -16.81
CA ASP A 12 -7.59 20.04 -16.87
C ASP A 12 -8.08 20.56 -15.50
N LYS A 13 -8.90 19.77 -14.80
CA LYS A 13 -9.39 20.09 -13.46
C LYS A 13 -8.26 20.12 -12.42
N ALA A 14 -7.37 19.13 -12.46
CA ALA A 14 -6.24 19.03 -11.54
C ALA A 14 -5.27 20.21 -11.73
N MET A 15 -5.00 20.58 -12.99
CA MET A 15 -4.21 21.77 -13.32
C MET A 15 -4.83 23.04 -12.73
N ALA A 16 -6.13 23.24 -12.91
CA ALA A 16 -6.84 24.41 -12.39
C ALA A 16 -6.82 24.51 -10.85
N LYS A 17 -6.68 23.38 -10.15
CA LYS A 17 -6.61 23.29 -8.69
C LYS A 17 -5.19 23.31 -8.12
N GLY A 18 -4.16 23.31 -8.97
CA GLY A 18 -2.77 23.15 -8.53
C GLY A 18 -2.41 21.73 -8.08
N GLU A 19 -3.21 20.72 -8.43
CA GLU A 19 -2.97 19.30 -8.14
C GLU A 19 -2.01 18.70 -9.20
N TYR A 20 -0.80 19.26 -9.30
CA TYR A 20 0.11 19.00 -10.42
C TYR A 20 0.52 17.52 -10.57
N ALA A 21 0.65 16.78 -9.48
CA ALA A 21 0.93 15.35 -9.50
C ALA A 21 -0.19 14.55 -10.22
N VAL A 22 -1.46 14.88 -9.94
CA VAL A 22 -2.61 14.25 -10.60
C VAL A 22 -2.69 14.67 -12.06
N ALA A 23 -2.46 15.95 -12.36
CA ALA A 23 -2.44 16.42 -13.75
C ALA A 23 -1.37 15.70 -14.58
N ALA A 24 -0.14 15.60 -14.07
CA ALA A 24 0.95 14.92 -14.74
C ALA A 24 0.68 13.42 -14.92
N ALA A 25 0.14 12.75 -13.89
CA ALA A 25 -0.20 11.34 -13.97
C ALA A 25 -1.33 11.07 -14.98
N ALA A 26 -2.34 11.94 -15.03
CA ALA A 26 -3.44 11.86 -16.00
C ALA A 26 -2.94 12.08 -17.44
N ALA A 27 -2.12 13.12 -17.67
CA ALA A 27 -1.51 13.41 -18.96
C ALA A 27 -0.62 12.24 -19.42
N HIS A 28 0.20 11.69 -18.52
CA HIS A 28 1.09 10.57 -18.87
C HIS A 28 0.30 9.31 -19.25
N LEU A 29 -0.78 9.00 -18.53
CA LEU A 29 -1.65 7.87 -18.84
C LEU A 29 -2.43 8.05 -20.15
N LEU A 30 -2.79 9.28 -20.53
CA LEU A 30 -3.44 9.55 -21.82
C LEU A 30 -2.59 9.12 -23.02
N HIS A 31 -1.26 9.15 -22.91
CA HIS A 31 -0.36 8.69 -23.97
C HIS A 31 -0.36 7.17 -24.15
N ASP A 32 -0.63 6.40 -23.09
CA ASP A 32 -0.66 4.94 -23.13
C ASP A 32 -1.56 4.40 -22.02
N ILE A 33 -2.85 4.28 -22.33
CA ILE A 33 -3.90 3.91 -21.38
C ILE A 33 -3.73 2.47 -20.90
N GLY A 34 -3.14 1.60 -21.73
CA GLY A 34 -2.93 0.18 -21.42
C GLY A 34 -1.79 -0.06 -20.44
N CYS A 35 -0.95 0.94 -20.18
CA CYS A 35 0.18 0.81 -19.28
C CYS A 35 -0.25 0.77 -17.80
N VAL A 36 -0.20 -0.42 -17.20
CA VAL A 36 -0.55 -0.65 -15.79
C VAL A 36 0.24 0.25 -14.84
N ASP A 37 1.53 0.52 -15.12
CA ASP A 37 2.32 1.41 -14.26
C ASP A 37 1.81 2.84 -14.24
N LYS A 38 1.34 3.34 -15.39
CA LYS A 38 0.74 4.67 -15.49
C LYS A 38 -0.62 4.71 -14.80
N GLN A 39 -1.38 3.63 -14.87
CA GLN A 39 -2.64 3.48 -14.14
C GLN A 39 -2.39 3.50 -12.61
N ILE A 40 -1.38 2.75 -12.14
CA ILE A 40 -0.94 2.74 -10.73
C ILE A 40 -0.51 4.15 -10.31
N ASN A 41 0.27 4.86 -11.13
CA ASN A 41 0.70 6.23 -10.83
C ASN A 41 -0.48 7.18 -10.66
N LEU A 42 -1.47 7.11 -11.56
CA LEU A 42 -2.67 7.96 -11.46
C LEU A 42 -3.43 7.69 -10.17
N VAL A 43 -3.65 6.41 -9.86
CA VAL A 43 -4.34 6.00 -8.64
C VAL A 43 -3.58 6.45 -7.38
N GLY A 44 -2.26 6.27 -7.36
CA GLY A 44 -1.40 6.73 -6.27
C GLY A 44 -1.44 8.25 -6.09
N ALA A 45 -1.40 9.01 -7.19
CA ALA A 45 -1.48 10.47 -7.17
C ALA A 45 -2.84 10.96 -6.64
N LEU A 46 -3.94 10.29 -7.01
CA LEU A 46 -5.28 10.61 -6.48
C LEU A 46 -5.34 10.39 -4.96
N HIS A 47 -4.70 9.33 -4.46
CA HIS A 47 -4.57 9.12 -3.02
C HIS A 47 -3.71 10.19 -2.34
N GLU A 48 -2.59 10.58 -2.95
CA GLU A 48 -1.67 11.60 -2.42
C GLU A 48 -2.38 12.94 -2.19
N VAL A 49 -3.19 13.39 -3.14
CA VAL A 49 -3.94 14.65 -3.01
C VAL A 49 -5.28 14.49 -2.24
N GLY A 50 -5.51 13.32 -1.63
CA GLY A 50 -6.62 13.10 -0.72
C GLY A 50 -7.99 12.95 -1.40
N TYR A 51 -8.07 12.49 -2.65
CA TYR A 51 -9.36 12.22 -3.26
C TYR A 51 -10.10 11.13 -2.49
N LEU A 52 -11.38 11.38 -2.23
CA LEU A 52 -12.26 10.41 -1.59
C LEU A 52 -12.47 9.20 -2.52
N GLN A 53 -12.75 8.03 -1.92
CA GLN A 53 -12.91 6.77 -2.66
C GLN A 53 -13.97 6.86 -3.77
N ASN A 54 -15.07 7.57 -3.53
CA ASN A 54 -16.11 7.80 -4.53
C ASN A 54 -15.61 8.61 -5.75
N SER A 55 -14.62 9.47 -5.55
CA SER A 55 -14.11 10.40 -6.57
C SER A 55 -13.16 9.71 -7.54
N PHE A 56 -12.30 8.80 -7.06
CA PHE A 56 -11.41 8.03 -7.94
C PHE A 56 -11.94 6.63 -8.30
N SER A 57 -13.03 6.16 -7.68
CA SER A 57 -13.69 4.89 -8.03
C SER A 57 -13.93 4.65 -9.54
N PRO A 58 -14.28 5.67 -10.36
CA PRO A 58 -14.49 5.46 -11.79
C PRO A 58 -13.23 5.05 -12.57
N TYR A 59 -12.04 5.41 -12.09
CA TYR A 59 -10.76 5.02 -12.67
C TYR A 59 -10.34 3.67 -12.10
N TRP A 60 -10.44 3.56 -10.78
CA TRP A 60 -10.08 2.37 -10.02
C TRP A 60 -10.76 1.09 -10.51
N LYS A 61 -12.09 1.13 -10.66
CA LYS A 61 -12.88 -0.03 -11.12
C LYS A 61 -12.55 -0.44 -12.54
N GLU A 62 -12.12 0.53 -13.35
CA GLU A 62 -11.78 0.31 -14.76
C GLU A 62 -10.37 -0.28 -14.91
N PHE A 63 -9.42 0.12 -14.07
CA PHE A 63 -8.03 -0.35 -14.14
C PHE A 63 -7.78 -1.68 -13.42
N ARG A 64 -8.59 -2.00 -12.39
CA ARG A 64 -8.44 -3.20 -11.54
C ARG A 64 -9.44 -4.30 -11.89
N THR A 65 -9.66 -4.53 -13.18
CA THR A 65 -10.49 -5.65 -13.64
C THR A 65 -9.87 -6.99 -13.23
N ASP A 66 -8.54 -7.10 -13.33
CA ASP A 66 -7.74 -8.15 -12.72
C ASP A 66 -7.02 -7.60 -11.48
N GLU A 67 -7.65 -7.74 -10.31
CA GLU A 67 -7.08 -7.24 -9.06
C GLU A 67 -5.80 -8.00 -8.67
N SER A 68 -5.68 -9.29 -8.99
CA SER A 68 -4.49 -10.08 -8.67
C SER A 68 -3.27 -9.58 -9.46
N ALA A 69 -3.42 -9.37 -10.78
CA ALA A 69 -2.35 -8.80 -11.60
C ALA A 69 -1.99 -7.36 -11.17
N TRP A 70 -2.98 -6.57 -10.75
CA TRP A 70 -2.75 -5.24 -10.19
C TRP A 70 -1.90 -5.29 -8.92
N ILE A 71 -2.27 -6.15 -7.97
CA ILE A 71 -1.54 -6.36 -6.72
C ILE A 71 -0.11 -6.80 -7.04
N GLU A 72 0.05 -7.79 -7.91
CA GLU A 72 1.34 -8.34 -8.30
C GLU A 72 2.26 -7.25 -8.84
N ARG A 73 1.74 -6.38 -9.72
CA ARG A 73 2.50 -5.28 -10.30
C ARG A 73 2.88 -4.22 -9.27
N CYS A 74 1.96 -3.86 -8.36
CA CYS A 74 2.26 -2.91 -7.27
C CYS A 74 3.37 -3.44 -6.37
N LEU A 75 3.30 -4.70 -5.96
CA LEU A 75 4.31 -5.34 -5.12
C LEU A 75 5.66 -5.44 -5.84
N ALA A 76 5.68 -5.79 -7.13
CA ALA A 76 6.89 -5.84 -7.93
C ALA A 76 7.62 -4.47 -7.99
N ARG A 77 6.87 -3.35 -8.05
CA ARG A 77 7.45 -2.00 -7.95
C ARG A 77 8.02 -1.71 -6.56
N LEU A 78 7.36 -2.15 -5.50
CA LEU A 78 7.81 -1.95 -4.11
C LEU A 78 9.05 -2.79 -3.74
N VAL A 79 9.31 -3.87 -4.47
CA VAL A 79 10.54 -4.68 -4.33
C VAL A 79 11.75 -3.95 -4.91
N THR A 80 11.58 -3.22 -6.02
CA THR A 80 12.68 -2.58 -6.73
C THR A 80 12.91 -1.11 -6.37
N ALA A 81 11.91 -0.45 -5.76
CA ALA A 81 11.98 0.95 -5.39
C ALA A 81 11.52 1.19 -3.94
N ASP A 82 12.46 1.60 -3.09
CA ASP A 82 12.23 1.86 -1.66
C ASP A 82 11.21 2.98 -1.35
N HIS A 83 10.96 3.86 -2.32
CA HIS A 83 10.15 5.08 -2.15
C HIS A 83 8.99 5.18 -3.15
N ASP A 84 8.52 4.05 -3.70
CA ASP A 84 7.36 4.06 -4.60
C ASP A 84 6.04 4.17 -3.83
N TYR A 85 5.79 5.36 -3.31
CA TYR A 85 4.61 5.68 -2.51
C TYR A 85 3.31 5.58 -3.32
N TRP A 86 3.36 5.79 -4.64
CA TRP A 86 2.19 5.61 -5.51
C TRP A 86 1.82 4.14 -5.63
N ALA A 87 2.78 3.23 -5.81
CA ALA A 87 2.51 1.79 -5.77
C ALA A 87 1.96 1.34 -4.41
N LEU A 88 2.48 1.89 -3.30
CA LEU A 88 1.99 1.58 -1.95
C LEU A 88 0.55 2.05 -1.74
N ALA A 89 0.26 3.30 -2.08
CA ALA A 89 -1.08 3.88 -1.95
C ALA A 89 -2.08 3.18 -2.89
N ALA A 90 -1.62 2.79 -4.07
CA ALA A 90 -2.39 2.02 -5.03
C ALA A 90 -2.67 0.57 -4.59
N LEU A 91 -2.29 0.12 -3.38
CA LEU A 91 -2.73 -1.16 -2.79
C LEU A 91 -3.89 -1.01 -1.79
N LEU A 92 -4.22 0.23 -1.38
CA LEU A 92 -5.42 0.47 -0.56
C LEU A 92 -6.66 -0.08 -1.26
N GLY A 93 -7.70 -0.48 -0.55
CA GLY A 93 -8.94 -0.98 -1.13
C GLY A 93 -8.87 -2.33 -1.89
N CYS A 94 -7.69 -2.91 -2.16
CA CYS A 94 -7.52 -4.31 -2.58
C CYS A 94 -8.06 -5.27 -1.54
N ASN A 95 -8.31 -6.53 -1.94
CA ASN A 95 -8.44 -7.61 -0.98
C ASN A 95 -7.12 -7.82 -0.19
N GLY A 96 -7.19 -7.67 1.12
CA GLY A 96 -6.06 -7.77 2.05
C GLY A 96 -5.42 -9.15 2.08
N PRO A 97 -6.19 -10.23 2.37
CA PRO A 97 -5.68 -11.60 2.31
C PRO A 97 -5.03 -11.96 0.97
N THR A 98 -5.63 -11.57 -0.16
CA THR A 98 -5.04 -11.76 -1.49
C THR A 98 -3.72 -10.99 -1.62
N THR A 99 -3.67 -9.75 -1.13
CA THR A 99 -2.43 -8.95 -1.14
C THR A 99 -1.31 -9.63 -0.36
N ILE A 100 -1.60 -10.17 0.82
CA ILE A 100 -0.64 -10.92 1.65
C ILE A 100 -0.21 -12.20 0.91
N SER A 101 -1.17 -12.96 0.37
CA SER A 101 -0.88 -14.21 -0.34
C SER A 101 0.01 -13.99 -1.56
N ILE A 102 -0.23 -12.94 -2.35
CA ILE A 102 0.60 -12.60 -3.51
C ILE A 102 1.98 -12.11 -3.06
N ALA A 103 2.07 -11.30 -2.01
CA ALA A 103 3.37 -10.88 -1.45
C ALA A 103 4.20 -12.09 -1.01
N ILE A 104 3.59 -13.06 -0.33
CA ILE A 104 4.25 -14.32 0.06
C ILE A 104 4.68 -15.10 -1.18
N GLY A 105 3.85 -15.17 -2.22
CA GLY A 105 4.19 -15.77 -3.51
C GLY A 105 5.40 -15.09 -4.19
N GLN A 106 5.61 -13.79 -3.95
CA GLN A 106 6.79 -13.03 -4.40
C GLN A 106 8.01 -13.17 -3.46
N GLY A 107 7.96 -14.05 -2.46
CA GLY A 107 9.07 -14.37 -1.58
C GLY A 107 9.06 -13.63 -0.23
N PHE A 108 8.08 -12.77 0.02
CA PHE A 108 7.91 -12.21 1.36
C PHE A 108 7.55 -13.32 2.37
N LYS A 109 7.88 -13.09 3.63
CA LYS A 109 7.59 -13.96 4.77
C LYS A 109 6.89 -13.14 5.83
N SER A 110 5.91 -13.74 6.51
CA SER A 110 5.29 -13.10 7.67
C SER A 110 6.26 -13.10 8.85
N ALA A 111 6.39 -11.95 9.50
CA ALA A 111 7.12 -11.80 10.74
C ALA A 111 6.15 -11.69 11.93
N ALA A 112 5.07 -10.93 11.79
CA ALA A 112 4.06 -10.85 12.83
C ALA A 112 2.71 -10.39 12.31
N THR A 113 1.69 -10.75 13.08
CA THR A 113 0.34 -10.23 12.93
C THR A 113 -0.04 -9.40 14.15
N ARG A 114 -0.85 -8.37 13.95
CA ARG A 114 -1.44 -7.57 15.04
C ARG A 114 -2.86 -7.15 14.69
N LEU A 115 -3.64 -6.84 15.72
CA LEU A 115 -4.98 -6.31 15.59
C LEU A 115 -5.03 -4.93 16.27
N TYR A 116 -5.62 -3.94 15.60
CA TYR A 116 -5.93 -2.66 16.25
C TYR A 116 -7.39 -2.27 16.02
N GLU A 117 -7.95 -1.57 17.00
CA GLU A 117 -9.33 -1.08 16.98
C GLU A 117 -9.40 0.32 16.39
N ARG A 118 -10.54 0.64 15.77
CA ARG A 118 -10.87 1.97 15.27
C ARG A 118 -12.23 2.36 15.82
N PHE A 119 -12.35 3.60 16.27
CA PHE A 119 -13.64 4.12 16.72
C PHE A 119 -14.66 4.08 15.57
N ASP A 120 -15.82 3.47 15.82
CA ASP A 120 -16.95 3.36 14.88
C ASP A 120 -16.59 2.76 13.50
N LYS A 121 -15.53 1.94 13.44
CA LYS A 121 -15.11 1.22 12.23
C LYS A 121 -14.68 -0.21 12.58
N PRO A 122 -14.68 -1.14 11.62
CA PRO A 122 -14.21 -2.49 11.89
C PRO A 122 -12.74 -2.50 12.32
N LYS A 123 -12.37 -3.52 13.10
CA LYS A 123 -10.98 -3.74 13.52
C LYS A 123 -10.10 -3.99 12.30
N VAL A 124 -8.81 -3.70 12.43
CA VAL A 124 -7.83 -3.89 11.36
C VAL A 124 -6.86 -4.97 11.77
N HIS A 125 -6.80 -6.03 10.97
CA HIS A 125 -5.74 -7.03 11.06
C HIS A 125 -4.56 -6.53 10.22
N VAL A 126 -3.36 -6.52 10.79
CA VAL A 126 -2.13 -6.14 10.09
C VAL A 126 -1.15 -7.29 10.08
N ASP A 127 -0.70 -7.67 8.89
CA ASP A 127 0.42 -8.58 8.70
C ASP A 127 1.68 -7.78 8.36
N THR A 128 2.78 -8.08 9.05
CA THR A 128 4.09 -7.47 8.85
C THR A 128 4.96 -8.47 8.12
N LEU A 129 5.29 -8.13 6.87
CA LEU A 129 6.02 -8.99 5.95
C LEU A 129 7.44 -8.47 5.74
N TYR A 130 8.38 -9.37 5.49
CA TYR A 130 9.78 -9.04 5.12
C TYR A 130 10.26 -9.94 3.98
N LEU A 131 11.23 -9.50 3.19
CA LEU A 131 11.75 -10.29 2.06
C LEU A 131 13.00 -11.11 2.44
N THR A 132 13.96 -10.48 3.10
CA THR A 132 15.23 -11.07 3.51
C THR A 132 15.60 -10.68 4.94
N ALA A 133 16.48 -11.46 5.55
CA ALA A 133 17.02 -11.23 6.87
C ALA A 133 18.54 -11.21 6.79
N ASN A 134 19.17 -10.17 7.34
CA ASN A 134 20.61 -10.09 7.52
C ASN A 134 20.90 -10.03 9.03
N GLY A 135 21.16 -11.19 9.63
CA GLY A 135 21.22 -11.32 11.09
C GLY A 135 19.90 -10.92 11.75
N GLU A 136 19.95 -9.93 12.62
CA GLU A 136 18.80 -9.41 13.40
C GLU A 136 18.00 -8.32 12.67
N VAL A 137 18.36 -8.03 11.41
CA VAL A 137 17.72 -6.98 10.60
C VAL A 137 16.88 -7.63 9.51
N LEU A 138 15.58 -7.35 9.55
CA LEU A 138 14.62 -7.77 8.52
C LEU A 138 14.44 -6.66 7.51
N LEU A 139 14.51 -7.00 6.22
CA LEU A 139 14.43 -6.01 5.15
C LEU A 139 13.90 -6.60 3.84
N PRO A 140 13.30 -5.76 3.00
CA PRO A 140 12.55 -4.57 3.38
C PRO A 140 11.18 -4.98 3.96
N ILE A 141 10.57 -4.14 4.80
CA ILE A 141 9.32 -4.45 5.49
C ILE A 141 8.11 -3.92 4.74
N LEU A 142 7.07 -4.73 4.60
CA LEU A 142 5.77 -4.37 4.06
C LEU A 142 4.71 -4.68 5.13
N GLU A 143 3.91 -3.69 5.51
CA GLU A 143 2.75 -3.91 6.37
C GLU A 143 1.47 -3.88 5.53
N VAL A 144 0.64 -4.90 5.69
CA VAL A 144 -0.66 -5.01 5.04
C VAL A 144 -1.74 -5.08 6.10
N GLY A 145 -2.40 -3.95 6.33
CA GLY A 145 -3.52 -3.79 7.24
C GLY A 145 -4.85 -3.80 6.51
N TYR A 146 -5.70 -4.78 6.80
CA TYR A 146 -7.02 -4.91 6.20
C TYR A 146 -8.15 -4.92 7.24
N ASP A 147 -9.27 -4.35 6.84
CA ASP A 147 -10.52 -4.35 7.58
C ASP A 147 -11.07 -5.77 7.69
N ILE A 148 -11.32 -6.26 8.90
CA ILE A 148 -11.75 -7.66 9.11
C ILE A 148 -13.19 -7.95 8.65
N LYS A 149 -13.99 -6.92 8.35
CA LYS A 149 -15.37 -7.07 7.89
C LYS A 149 -15.41 -7.14 6.36
N ASP A 150 -14.82 -6.16 5.70
CA ASP A 150 -14.86 -6.04 4.23
C ASP A 150 -13.67 -6.72 3.54
N MET A 151 -12.70 -7.19 4.32
CA MET A 151 -11.43 -7.79 3.88
C MET A 151 -10.60 -6.89 2.97
N LYS A 152 -10.85 -5.57 3.01
CA LYS A 152 -10.16 -4.58 2.19
C LYS A 152 -8.97 -4.00 2.92
N THR A 153 -7.87 -3.83 2.20
CA THR A 153 -6.71 -3.08 2.65
C THR A 153 -7.09 -1.65 3.00
N VAL A 154 -6.82 -1.23 4.23
CA VAL A 154 -7.11 0.12 4.74
C VAL A 154 -5.87 0.81 5.28
N ASP A 155 -4.75 0.09 5.39
CA ASP A 155 -3.48 0.55 5.95
C ASP A 155 -2.34 -0.20 5.26
N MET A 156 -1.46 0.51 4.59
CA MET A 156 -0.30 -0.03 3.91
C MET A 156 0.94 0.66 4.44
N GLY A 157 1.89 -0.10 4.99
CA GLY A 157 3.13 0.42 5.53
C GLY A 157 4.33 -0.10 4.76
N ARG A 158 5.38 0.71 4.70
CA ARG A 158 6.69 0.30 4.21
C ARG A 158 7.74 0.79 5.20
N ALA A 159 8.69 -0.06 5.55
CA ALA A 159 9.93 0.36 6.18
C ALA A 159 11.12 -0.24 5.43
N ARG A 160 12.25 0.49 5.43
CA ARG A 160 13.50 -0.03 4.85
C ARG A 160 14.03 -1.23 5.63
N ALA A 161 13.89 -1.19 6.95
CA ALA A 161 14.36 -2.24 7.83
C ALA A 161 13.59 -2.28 9.15
N LEU A 162 13.58 -3.45 9.78
CA LEU A 162 13.17 -3.67 11.14
C LEU A 162 14.30 -4.38 11.90
N SER A 163 14.74 -3.76 13.01
CA SER A 163 15.68 -4.37 13.93
C SER A 163 14.93 -5.08 15.04
N LEU A 164 15.21 -6.37 15.20
CA LEU A 164 14.63 -7.19 16.26
C LEU A 164 15.46 -7.05 17.53
N LYS A 165 14.80 -6.98 18.70
CA LYS A 165 15.50 -7.08 19.99
C LYS A 165 15.75 -8.54 20.41
N ASN A 166 14.95 -9.48 19.91
CA ASN A 166 15.08 -10.90 20.24
C ASN A 166 16.12 -11.58 19.34
N LYS A 167 17.31 -11.85 19.89
CA LYS A 167 18.44 -12.47 19.18
C LYS A 167 18.23 -13.93 18.76
N GLN A 168 17.18 -14.58 19.27
CA GLN A 168 16.87 -15.98 18.98
C GLN A 168 15.76 -16.14 17.93
N TRP A 169 15.19 -15.04 17.44
CA TRP A 169 14.11 -15.07 16.47
C TRP A 169 14.56 -15.71 15.15
N LYS A 170 13.73 -16.61 14.62
CA LYS A 170 13.89 -17.24 13.31
C LYS A 170 12.69 -16.94 12.41
N PRO A 171 12.87 -16.98 11.07
CA PRO A 171 11.77 -16.95 10.13
C PRO A 171 10.61 -17.89 10.50
N GLY A 172 9.43 -17.31 10.75
CA GLY A 172 8.23 -18.04 11.17
C GLY A 172 7.92 -17.96 12.67
N ASP A 173 8.88 -17.52 13.49
CA ASP A 173 8.61 -17.20 14.90
C ASP A 173 7.81 -15.91 15.00
N ARG A 174 6.94 -15.80 16.02
CA ARG A 174 6.28 -14.52 16.33
C ARG A 174 7.35 -13.47 16.64
N MET A 175 7.28 -12.28 16.04
CA MET A 175 8.17 -11.19 16.46
C MET A 175 7.97 -10.90 17.96
N GLY A 176 9.04 -10.62 18.70
CA GLY A 176 8.95 -10.10 20.07
C GLY A 176 8.72 -8.59 20.08
N ASP A 177 9.20 -7.90 21.12
CA ASP A 177 9.21 -6.43 21.18
C ASP A 177 10.23 -5.82 20.21
N GLY A 178 9.86 -4.74 19.54
CA GLY A 178 10.75 -4.04 18.60
C GLY A 178 10.35 -2.60 18.29
N GLY A 179 11.13 -1.96 17.42
CA GLY A 179 10.86 -0.62 16.93
C GLY A 179 10.83 -0.61 15.40
N LEU A 180 9.70 -0.17 14.83
CA LEU A 180 9.53 -0.02 13.39
C LEU A 180 9.53 1.46 13.04
N SER A 181 10.38 1.86 12.09
CA SER A 181 10.31 3.20 11.50
C SER A 181 9.77 3.06 10.09
N LEU A 182 8.47 3.30 9.91
CA LEU A 182 7.86 3.28 8.59
C LEU A 182 8.45 4.43 7.76
N SER A 183 9.09 4.11 6.64
CA SER A 183 9.52 5.10 5.67
C SER A 183 8.34 5.69 4.90
N MET A 184 7.27 4.91 4.72
CA MET A 184 6.04 5.34 4.06
C MET A 184 4.82 4.63 4.66
N GLN A 185 3.69 5.33 4.77
CA GLN A 185 2.42 4.71 5.12
C GLN A 185 1.28 5.34 4.33
N ALA A 186 0.32 4.54 3.86
CA ALA A 186 -0.92 5.00 3.24
C ALA A 186 -2.10 4.41 4.01
N LYS A 187 -3.12 5.22 4.35
CA LYS A 187 -4.32 4.75 5.06
C LYS A 187 -5.60 5.22 4.38
N LEU A 188 -6.73 4.60 4.68
CA LEU A 188 -8.06 5.11 4.36
C LEU A 188 -8.68 5.81 5.60
N PRO A 189 -9.44 6.91 5.45
CA PRO A 189 -9.88 7.53 4.20
C PRO A 189 -8.93 8.61 3.63
N HIS A 190 -7.83 8.93 4.33
CA HIS A 190 -6.87 9.96 3.93
C HIS A 190 -5.50 9.36 3.62
N GLY A 191 -4.96 9.74 2.45
CA GLY A 191 -3.70 9.26 1.87
C GLY A 191 -2.43 9.63 2.62
N ALA A 192 -1.29 9.38 1.96
CA ALA A 192 0.00 9.00 2.52
C ALA A 192 0.61 9.93 3.59
N TRP A 193 1.20 9.31 4.62
CA TRP A 193 2.03 9.95 5.65
C TRP A 193 3.49 9.53 5.47
N ARG A 194 4.41 10.49 5.60
CA ARG A 194 5.84 10.24 5.61
C ARG A 194 6.34 10.17 7.05
N SER A 195 7.01 9.07 7.38
CA SER A 195 7.72 8.80 8.63
C SER A 195 6.88 8.77 9.91
N VAL A 196 6.53 7.56 10.35
CA VAL A 196 5.99 7.30 11.69
C VAL A 196 6.89 6.26 12.36
N TRP A 197 7.48 6.62 13.50
CA TRP A 197 8.04 5.64 14.42
C TRP A 197 6.89 4.98 15.16
N THR A 198 6.79 3.65 15.07
CA THR A 198 5.77 2.86 15.75
C THR A 198 6.46 1.78 16.56
N ALA A 199 6.37 1.88 17.88
CA ALA A 199 6.64 0.74 18.75
C ALA A 199 5.61 -0.35 18.45
N PHE A 200 6.04 -1.61 18.35
CA PHE A 200 5.11 -2.73 18.32
C PHE A 200 5.43 -3.70 19.46
N LYS A 201 4.35 -4.22 20.02
CA LYS A 201 4.35 -5.39 20.90
C LYS A 201 3.45 -6.42 20.24
N THR A 202 3.93 -7.64 20.11
CA THR A 202 3.05 -8.76 19.76
C THR A 202 2.26 -9.16 21.00
N TRP A 203 1.00 -9.52 20.80
CA TRP A 203 0.15 -10.00 21.88
C TRP A 203 0.49 -11.47 22.14
N ASP A 204 0.72 -11.81 23.40
CA ASP A 204 0.67 -13.20 23.85
C ASP A 204 -0.77 -13.69 23.70
N ALA A 205 -0.92 -14.86 23.08
CA ALA A 205 -2.19 -15.57 23.04
C ALA A 205 -2.24 -16.53 24.22
#